data_AF-A0A810AVY4-F1
#
_entry.id   AF-A0A810AVY4-F1
#
_cell.length_a   1.000
_cell.length_b   1.000
_cell.length_c   1.000
_cell.angle_alpha   90.00
_cell.angle_beta   90.00
_cell.angle_gamma   90.00
#
_symmetry.space_group_name_H-M   'P 1'
#
loop_
_entity.id
_entity.type
_entity.pdbx_description
1 polymer ?
#
loop_
_entity_poly.entity_id
_entity_poly.type
_entity_poly.pdbx_seq_one_letter_code
_entity_poly.pdbx_strand_id
1 'polypeptide(L)'
;MKAGAEALPDDVEALKAALIVARAEAAAARAQQSDDQALIAHLKLQIEKLNRDRYGPRSERTARLLDQLELTLEELESAATEDELAAEIAAAKTKNTTTTVASFTRMRPSRQPFPDHLPRERVIVPGPVACSCCGGSRLSRLGEDITETLEVIPKSWKVIQHVREKFCLPPVWTALLG
;
A
#
# COMPACT_ATOMS: atom_id res chain seq x y z
N MET A 1 41.34 17.37 25.29
CA MET A 1 40.20 16.83 24.52
C MET A 1 38.89 17.13 25.25
N LYS A 2 38.29 18.30 25.01
CA LYS A 2 36.88 18.65 25.25
C LYS A 2 36.60 19.85 24.34
N ALA A 3 36.07 19.59 23.15
CA ALA A 3 35.69 20.64 22.19
C ALA A 3 34.52 20.15 21.31
N GLY A 4 33.65 19.29 21.86
CA GLY A 4 32.55 18.67 21.10
C GLY A 4 31.15 19.04 21.59
N ALA A 5 31.02 19.72 22.73
CA ALA A 5 29.73 20.06 23.33
C ALA A 5 29.42 21.57 23.34
N GLU A 6 30.40 22.42 23.04
CA GLU A 6 30.36 23.86 23.36
C GLU A 6 29.71 24.76 22.30
N ALA A 7 29.12 24.20 21.24
CA ALA A 7 28.49 24.98 20.17
C ALA A 7 27.19 24.33 19.64
N LEU A 8 26.47 23.60 20.49
CA LEU A 8 25.12 23.16 20.15
C LEU A 8 24.15 24.29 20.49
N PRO A 9 23.19 24.62 19.60
CA PRO A 9 22.15 25.59 19.93
C PRO A 9 21.28 25.04 21.07
N ASP A 10 20.94 25.87 22.05
CA ASP A 10 20.04 25.49 23.16
C ASP A 10 18.56 25.46 22.75
N ASP A 11 18.25 25.97 21.55
CA ASP A 11 16.90 25.98 21.01
C ASP A 11 16.46 24.59 20.53
N VAL A 12 15.31 24.14 21.02
CA VAL A 12 14.78 22.79 20.74
C VAL A 12 14.44 22.61 19.26
N GLU A 13 14.01 23.67 18.57
CA GLU A 13 13.69 23.59 17.14
C GLU A 13 14.97 23.50 16.30
N ALA A 14 15.99 24.29 16.64
CA ALA A 14 17.31 24.22 16.02
C ALA A 14 17.95 22.84 16.22
N LEU A 15 17.85 22.25 17.40
CA LEU A 15 18.34 20.89 17.67
C LEU A 15 17.58 19.83 16.87
N LYS A 16 16.25 19.94 16.76
CA LYS A 16 15.43 19.03 15.93
C LYS A 16 15.82 19.12 14.46
N ALA A 17 16.03 20.33 13.94
CA ALA A 17 16.48 20.54 12.57
C ALA A 17 17.87 19.93 12.32
N ALA A 18 18.83 20.19 13.21
CA ALA A 18 20.18 19.61 13.13
C ALA A 18 20.17 18.07 13.17
N LEU A 19 19.30 17.49 14.01
CA LEU A 19 19.15 16.04 14.11
C LEU A 19 18.52 15.43 12.85
N ILE A 20 17.61 16.12 12.17
CA ILE A 20 17.05 15.68 10.88
C ILE A 20 18.15 15.67 9.81
N VAL A 21 18.97 16.72 9.76
CA VAL A 21 20.12 16.80 8.83
C VAL A 21 21.14 15.70 9.10
N ALA A 22 21.57 15.54 10.35
CA ALA A 22 22.53 14.50 10.73
C ALA A 22 22.02 13.07 10.42
N ARG A 23 20.71 12.82 10.59
CA ARG A 23 20.10 11.54 10.20
C ARG A 23 20.10 11.33 8.70
N ALA A 24 19.88 12.38 7.91
CA ALA A 24 19.95 12.29 6.45
C ALA A 24 21.37 12.05 5.95
N GLU A 25 22.37 12.72 6.53
CA GLU A 25 23.78 12.47 6.24
C GLU A 25 24.20 11.05 6.62
N ALA A 26 23.80 10.57 7.79
CA ALA A 26 24.07 9.19 8.23
C ALA A 26 23.39 8.15 7.34
N ALA A 27 22.17 8.42 6.85
CA ALA A 27 21.48 7.54 5.92
C ALA A 27 22.18 7.51 4.55
N ALA A 28 22.60 8.67 4.02
CA ALA A 28 23.34 8.76 2.77
C ALA A 28 24.70 8.04 2.84
N ALA A 29 25.43 8.18 3.96
CA ALA A 29 26.69 7.48 4.17
C ALA A 29 26.50 5.95 4.26
N ARG A 30 25.39 5.48 4.85
CA ARG A 30 25.06 4.06 4.89
C ARG A 30 24.75 3.50 3.51
N ALA A 31 23.93 4.20 2.72
CA ALA A 31 23.64 3.82 1.34
C ALA A 31 24.93 3.67 0.51
N GLN A 32 25.81 4.68 0.56
CA GLN A 32 27.12 4.58 -0.12
C GLN A 32 27.93 3.38 0.36
N GLN A 33 27.93 3.09 1.66
CA GLN A 33 28.65 1.97 2.21
C GLN A 33 28.07 0.61 1.76
N SER A 34 26.75 0.47 1.65
CA SER A 34 26.13 -0.76 1.16
C SER A 34 26.29 -0.92 -0.36
N ASP A 35 26.23 0.17 -1.13
CA ASP A 35 26.57 0.18 -2.57
C ASP A 35 28.01 -0.30 -2.81
N ASP A 36 28.97 0.25 -2.06
CA ASP A 36 30.38 -0.14 -2.13
C ASP A 36 30.55 -1.64 -1.78
N GLN A 37 29.82 -2.14 -0.79
CA GLN A 37 29.85 -3.56 -0.41
C GLN A 37 29.31 -4.46 -1.53
N ALA A 38 28.19 -4.09 -2.16
CA ALA A 38 27.63 -4.80 -3.29
C ALA A 38 28.62 -4.80 -4.48
N LEU A 39 29.25 -3.66 -4.77
CA LEU A 39 30.26 -3.56 -5.82
C LEU A 39 31.49 -4.45 -5.54
N ILE A 40 31.98 -4.46 -4.30
CA ILE A 40 33.09 -5.33 -3.89
C ILE A 40 32.72 -6.80 -4.04
N ALA A 41 31.50 -7.19 -3.66
CA ALA A 41 31.03 -8.57 -3.81
C ALA A 41 30.93 -8.96 -5.30
N HIS A 42 30.39 -8.08 -6.14
CA HIS A 42 30.29 -8.28 -7.57
C HIS A 42 31.67 -8.45 -8.21
N LEU A 43 32.64 -7.59 -7.88
CA LEU A 43 34.00 -7.70 -8.38
C LEU A 43 34.70 -8.99 -7.92
N LYS A 44 34.51 -9.42 -6.67
CA LYS A 44 35.04 -10.70 -6.18
C LYS A 44 34.45 -11.89 -6.96
N LEU A 45 33.14 -11.88 -7.21
CA LEU A 45 32.47 -12.89 -8.02
C LEU A 45 33.03 -12.92 -9.45
N GLN A 46 33.23 -11.77 -10.09
CA GLN A 46 33.83 -11.70 -11.42
C GLN A 46 35.26 -12.26 -11.44
N ILE A 47 36.08 -11.93 -10.44
CA ILE A 47 37.44 -12.46 -10.31
C ILE A 47 37.43 -13.99 -10.20
N GLU A 48 36.53 -14.56 -9.38
CA GLU A 48 36.44 -16.01 -9.24
C GLU A 48 35.93 -16.71 -10.51
N LYS A 49 35.00 -16.09 -11.25
CA LYS A 49 34.58 -16.59 -12.57
C LYS A 49 35.75 -16.63 -13.55
N LEU A 50 36.52 -15.54 -13.64
CA LEU A 50 37.71 -15.46 -14.48
C LEU A 50 38.81 -16.46 -14.06
N ASN A 51 39.02 -16.64 -12.76
CA ASN A 51 39.97 -17.62 -12.24
C ASN A 51 39.55 -19.05 -12.64
N ARG A 52 38.25 -19.37 -12.55
CA ARG A 52 37.72 -20.66 -12.98
C ARG A 52 37.94 -20.90 -14.47
N ASP A 53 37.72 -19.89 -15.31
CA ASP A 53 37.95 -19.98 -16.75
C ASP A 53 39.44 -20.18 -17.07
N ARG A 54 40.34 -19.50 -16.34
CA ARG A 54 41.79 -19.59 -16.56
C ARG A 54 42.40 -20.91 -16.09
N TYR A 55 41.96 -21.41 -14.95
CA TYR A 55 42.57 -22.59 -14.30
C TYR A 55 41.79 -23.89 -14.54
N GLY A 56 40.61 -23.80 -15.15
CA GLY A 56 39.79 -24.94 -15.56
C GLY A 56 38.92 -25.54 -14.45
N PRO A 57 38.01 -26.46 -14.81
CA PRO A 57 36.90 -26.92 -13.96
C PRO A 57 37.30 -27.89 -12.83
N ARG A 58 38.60 -28.14 -12.57
CA ARG A 58 39.09 -29.24 -11.69
C ARG A 58 38.79 -29.08 -10.19
N SER A 59 37.92 -28.16 -9.81
CA SER A 59 37.63 -27.82 -8.43
C SER A 59 36.11 -27.78 -8.22
N GLU A 60 35.52 -28.88 -7.75
CA GLU A 60 34.13 -28.88 -7.25
C GLU A 60 33.93 -27.81 -6.17
N ARG A 61 34.99 -27.48 -5.43
CA ARG A 61 35.03 -26.41 -4.44
C ARG A 61 34.79 -25.01 -5.03
N THR A 62 35.30 -24.73 -6.23
CA THR A 62 35.07 -23.42 -6.88
C THR A 62 33.64 -23.22 -7.37
N ALA A 63 32.94 -24.30 -7.77
CA ALA A 63 31.54 -24.19 -8.15
C ALA A 63 30.69 -23.76 -6.93
N ARG A 64 30.84 -24.45 -5.80
CA ARG A 64 30.14 -24.08 -4.55
C ARG A 64 30.49 -22.69 -4.06
N LEU A 65 31.74 -22.25 -4.26
CA LEU A 65 32.15 -20.89 -3.90
C LEU A 65 31.45 -19.84 -4.77
N LEU A 66 31.31 -20.09 -6.07
CA LEU A 66 30.58 -19.20 -6.98
C LEU A 66 29.10 -19.09 -6.60
N ASP A 67 28.44 -20.23 -6.34
CA ASP A 67 27.04 -20.25 -5.89
C ASP A 67 26.86 -19.44 -4.60
N GLN A 68 27.79 -19.58 -3.64
CA GLN A 68 27.77 -18.81 -2.41
C GLN A 68 27.99 -17.31 -2.65
N LEU A 69 28.91 -16.94 -3.55
CA LEU A 69 29.18 -15.54 -3.88
C LEU A 69 28.00 -14.89 -4.60
N GLU A 70 27.31 -15.63 -5.48
CA GLU A 70 26.09 -15.19 -6.16
C GLU A 70 24.99 -14.87 -5.14
N LEU A 71 24.73 -15.79 -4.21
CA LEU A 71 23.75 -15.55 -3.14
C LEU A 71 24.11 -14.33 -2.29
N THR A 72 25.39 -14.19 -1.88
CA THR A 72 25.80 -13.02 -1.09
C THR A 72 25.69 -11.71 -1.87
N LEU A 73 25.86 -11.74 -3.19
CA LEU A 73 25.69 -10.55 -4.01
C LEU A 73 24.21 -10.13 -4.03
N GLU A 74 23.30 -11.07 -4.24
CA GLU A 74 21.84 -10.80 -4.23
C GLU A 74 21.38 -10.19 -2.88
N GLU A 75 21.88 -10.70 -1.76
CA GLU A 75 21.60 -10.16 -0.43
C GLU A 75 22.12 -8.72 -0.26
N LEU A 76 23.35 -8.45 -0.71
CA LEU A 76 23.96 -7.12 -0.61
C LEU A 76 23.32 -6.10 -1.56
N GLU A 77 22.96 -6.51 -2.77
CA GLU A 77 22.21 -5.65 -3.71
C GLU A 77 20.84 -5.30 -3.13
N SER A 78 20.14 -6.26 -2.53
CA SER A 78 18.86 -6.00 -1.85
C SER A 78 19.04 -4.99 -0.71
N ALA A 79 20.04 -5.19 0.16
CA ALA A 79 20.33 -4.28 1.27
C ALA A 79 20.70 -2.86 0.78
N ALA A 80 21.50 -2.75 -0.29
CA ALA A 80 21.87 -1.49 -0.91
C ALA A 80 20.62 -0.72 -1.38
N THR A 81 19.71 -1.38 -2.10
CA THR A 81 18.46 -0.74 -2.54
C THR A 81 17.58 -0.27 -1.38
N GLU A 82 17.52 -1.02 -0.28
CA GLU A 82 16.78 -0.61 0.92
C GLU A 82 17.40 0.62 1.59
N ASP A 83 18.73 0.68 1.68
CA ASP A 83 19.45 1.81 2.26
C ASP A 83 19.38 3.07 1.36
N GLU A 84 19.45 2.92 0.04
CA GLU A 84 19.22 4.01 -0.93
C GLU A 84 17.83 4.62 -0.72
N LEU A 85 16.79 3.80 -0.64
CA LEU A 85 15.42 4.27 -0.36
C LEU A 85 15.33 4.96 1.01
N ALA A 86 16.01 4.43 2.03
CA ALA A 86 16.05 5.07 3.35
C ALA A 86 16.74 6.44 3.30
N ALA A 87 17.82 6.57 2.52
CA ALA A 87 18.53 7.82 2.29
C ALA A 87 17.65 8.84 1.55
N GLU A 88 16.92 8.44 0.51
CA GLU A 88 15.97 9.28 -0.20
C GLU A 88 14.86 9.82 0.72
N ILE A 89 14.29 8.95 1.55
CA ILE A 89 13.25 9.33 2.53
C ILE A 89 13.83 10.32 3.55
N ALA A 90 15.06 10.11 4.02
CA ALA A 90 15.71 11.02 4.96
C ALA A 90 16.03 12.38 4.30
N ALA A 91 16.48 12.39 3.05
CA ALA A 91 16.70 13.61 2.26
C ALA A 91 15.38 14.35 1.93
N ALA A 92 14.27 13.65 1.76
CA ALA A 92 12.96 14.29 1.61
C ALA A 92 12.53 14.98 2.91
N LYS A 93 12.86 14.41 4.08
CA LYS A 93 12.55 15.02 5.39
C LYS A 93 13.33 16.31 5.63
N THR A 94 14.58 16.42 5.17
CA THR A 94 15.34 17.68 5.26
C THR A 94 14.72 18.77 4.39
N LYS A 95 14.27 18.44 3.17
CA LYS A 95 13.57 19.38 2.26
C LYS A 95 12.22 19.87 2.81
N ASN A 96 11.48 19.00 3.51
CA ASN A 96 10.19 19.35 4.11
C ASN A 96 10.33 20.28 5.33
N THR A 97 11.48 20.31 6.01
CA THR A 97 11.74 21.29 7.08
C THR A 97 11.90 22.70 6.52
N THR A 98 12.46 22.85 5.32
CA THR A 98 12.65 24.16 4.66
C THR A 98 11.47 24.59 3.81
N THR A 99 10.60 23.66 3.38
CA THR A 99 9.45 23.96 2.53
C THR A 99 8.16 23.53 3.23
N THR A 100 7.42 24.49 3.78
CA THR A 100 6.07 24.25 4.32
C THR A 100 5.10 23.93 3.18
N VAL A 101 4.99 22.65 2.81
CA VAL A 101 3.97 22.18 1.87
C VAL A 101 2.66 22.03 2.63
N ALA A 102 1.63 22.78 2.22
CA ALA A 102 0.30 22.68 2.82
C ALA A 102 -0.20 21.23 2.73
N SER A 103 -0.65 20.67 3.86
CA SER A 103 -1.18 19.31 3.90
C SER A 103 -2.45 19.24 3.05
N PHE A 104 -2.38 18.52 1.92
CA PHE A 104 -3.57 18.23 1.13
C PHE A 104 -4.29 17.02 1.72
N THR A 105 -5.50 17.23 2.23
CA THR A 105 -6.38 16.15 2.67
C THR A 105 -6.82 15.36 1.45
N ARG A 106 -6.24 14.16 1.23
CA ARG A 106 -6.73 13.25 0.19
C ARG A 106 -8.15 12.83 0.53
N MET A 107 -9.13 13.43 -0.15
CA MET A 107 -10.50 12.95 -0.15
C MET A 107 -10.51 11.52 -0.71
N ARG A 108 -11.05 10.57 0.05
CA ARG A 108 -11.25 9.19 -0.43
C ARG A 108 -12.17 9.28 -1.66
N PRO A 109 -11.80 8.69 -2.82
CA PRO A 109 -12.66 8.72 -3.98
C PRO A 109 -13.97 7.98 -3.64
N SER A 110 -15.04 8.74 -3.45
CA SER A 110 -16.39 8.19 -3.35
C SER A 110 -16.88 7.90 -4.77
N ARG A 111 -17.57 6.77 -4.97
CA ARG A 111 -18.24 6.48 -6.24
C ARG A 111 -19.26 7.59 -6.50
N GLN A 112 -19.11 8.31 -7.61
CA GLN A 112 -20.14 9.23 -8.05
C GLN A 112 -21.37 8.43 -8.48
N PRO A 113 -22.59 8.90 -8.19
CA PRO A 113 -23.81 8.28 -8.69
C PRO A 113 -23.84 8.32 -10.23
N PHE A 114 -24.57 7.39 -10.85
CA PHE A 114 -24.69 7.40 -12.30
C PHE A 114 -25.47 8.63 -12.79
N PRO A 115 -25.14 9.19 -13.97
CA PRO A 115 -25.81 10.37 -14.51
C PRO A 115 -27.32 10.21 -14.67
N ASP A 116 -28.09 11.27 -14.35
CA ASP A 116 -29.57 11.24 -14.37
C ASP A 116 -30.21 11.12 -15.76
N HIS A 117 -29.45 11.42 -16.83
CA HIS A 117 -29.95 11.34 -18.19
C HIS A 117 -29.96 9.91 -18.76
N LEU A 118 -29.37 8.94 -18.05
CA LEU A 118 -29.39 7.53 -18.46
C LEU A 118 -30.75 6.90 -18.13
N PRO A 119 -31.35 6.12 -19.04
CA PRO A 119 -32.60 5.41 -18.77
C PRO A 119 -32.40 4.41 -17.61
N ARG A 120 -33.29 4.47 -16.61
CA ARG A 120 -33.27 3.61 -15.42
C ARG A 120 -34.36 2.53 -15.52
N GLU A 121 -33.95 1.28 -15.44
CA GLU A 121 -34.85 0.13 -15.40
C GLU A 121 -34.88 -0.45 -13.98
N ARG A 122 -36.06 -0.56 -13.38
CA ARG A 122 -36.21 -1.08 -12.00
C ARG A 122 -36.51 -2.56 -12.01
N VAL A 123 -35.60 -3.35 -11.46
CA VAL A 123 -35.75 -4.80 -11.29
C VAL A 123 -35.98 -5.07 -9.80
N ILE A 124 -37.21 -5.39 -9.44
CA ILE A 124 -37.57 -5.76 -8.06
C ILE A 124 -37.17 -7.21 -7.83
N VAL A 125 -36.26 -7.44 -6.90
CA VAL A 125 -35.91 -8.79 -6.46
C VAL A 125 -37.03 -9.27 -5.54
N PRO A 126 -37.69 -10.41 -5.83
CA PRO A 126 -38.78 -10.89 -5.01
C PRO A 126 -38.31 -11.13 -3.57
N GLY A 127 -39.03 -10.53 -2.63
CA GLY A 127 -38.77 -10.67 -1.21
C GLY A 127 -39.20 -12.03 -0.65
N PRO A 128 -38.79 -12.36 0.58
CA PRO A 128 -39.28 -13.56 1.26
C PRO A 128 -40.79 -13.47 1.49
N VAL A 129 -41.53 -14.54 1.17
CA VAL A 129 -42.99 -14.63 1.36
C VAL A 129 -43.36 -15.04 2.80
N ALA A 130 -42.40 -15.59 3.54
CA ALA A 130 -42.55 -16.00 4.93
C ALA A 130 -41.33 -15.59 5.75
N CYS A 131 -41.54 -15.28 7.02
CA CYS A 131 -40.43 -15.02 7.93
C CYS A 131 -39.62 -16.30 8.17
N SER A 132 -38.29 -16.22 8.00
CA SER A 132 -37.38 -17.34 8.26
C SER A 132 -37.29 -17.75 9.73
N CYS A 133 -37.77 -16.92 10.66
CA CYS A 133 -37.73 -17.19 12.10
C CYS A 133 -39.03 -17.82 12.64
N CYS A 134 -40.20 -17.38 12.18
CA CYS A 134 -41.49 -17.82 12.73
C CYS A 134 -42.48 -18.40 11.70
N GLY A 135 -42.12 -18.43 10.41
CA GLY A 135 -42.99 -18.93 9.34
C GLY A 135 -44.25 -18.10 9.07
N GLY A 136 -44.41 -16.95 9.75
CA GLY A 136 -45.55 -16.05 9.56
C GLY A 136 -45.58 -15.44 8.16
N SER A 137 -46.77 -15.41 7.56
CA SER A 137 -47.04 -14.83 6.23
C SER A 137 -47.38 -13.34 6.26
N ARG A 138 -47.53 -12.75 7.46
CA ARG A 138 -47.78 -11.30 7.63
C ARG A 138 -46.44 -10.58 7.70
N LEU A 139 -45.95 -10.09 6.57
CA LEU A 139 -44.74 -9.27 6.46
C LEU A 139 -45.12 -7.85 6.05
N SER A 140 -44.60 -6.85 6.75
CA SER A 140 -44.74 -5.43 6.39
C SER A 140 -43.47 -4.90 5.73
N ARG A 141 -43.61 -4.13 4.66
CA ARG A 141 -42.49 -3.47 3.95
C ARG A 141 -41.96 -2.29 4.76
N LEU A 142 -40.66 -2.26 5.05
CA LEU A 142 -39.99 -1.25 5.87
C LEU A 142 -39.16 -0.26 5.05
N GLY A 143 -38.56 -0.71 3.94
CA GLY A 143 -37.71 0.12 3.10
C GLY A 143 -37.12 -0.64 1.90
N GLU A 144 -36.27 0.03 1.13
CA GLU A 144 -35.64 -0.51 -0.08
C GLU A 144 -34.12 -0.30 -0.02
N ASP A 145 -33.36 -1.34 -0.34
CA ASP A 145 -31.96 -1.19 -0.73
C ASP A 145 -31.88 -1.19 -2.26
N ILE A 146 -31.30 -0.12 -2.81
CA ILE A 146 -31.14 0.06 -4.26
C ILE A 146 -29.67 -0.13 -4.61
N THR A 147 -29.37 -1.06 -5.49
CA THR A 147 -28.04 -1.21 -6.10
C THR A 147 -28.12 -0.92 -7.59
N GLU A 148 -27.29 0.01 -8.06
CA GLU A 148 -27.26 0.43 -9.46
C GLU A 148 -26.13 -0.27 -10.22
N THR A 149 -26.46 -0.84 -11.38
CA THR A 149 -25.51 -1.47 -12.30
C THR A 149 -25.68 -0.87 -13.70
N LEU A 150 -24.59 -0.47 -14.34
CA LEU A 150 -24.61 0.04 -15.71
C LEU A 150 -24.56 -1.13 -16.71
N GLU A 151 -25.55 -1.24 -17.58
CA GLU A 151 -25.62 -2.24 -18.65
C GLU A 151 -25.43 -1.58 -20.03
N VAL A 152 -24.60 -2.21 -20.86
CA VAL A 152 -24.32 -1.77 -22.23
C VAL A 152 -25.26 -2.51 -23.19
N ILE A 153 -26.11 -1.75 -23.87
CA ILE A 153 -26.90 -2.21 -25.02
C ILE A 153 -26.17 -1.73 -26.28
N PRO A 154 -26.22 -2.44 -27.42
CA PRO A 154 -25.64 -1.94 -28.66
C PRO A 154 -26.12 -0.50 -28.96
N LYS A 155 -25.18 0.46 -28.96
CA LYS A 155 -25.37 1.92 -29.17
C LYS A 155 -26.07 2.69 -28.03
N SER A 156 -26.40 2.09 -26.88
CA SER A 156 -27.03 2.80 -25.76
C SER A 156 -26.66 2.23 -24.41
N TRP A 157 -26.72 3.05 -23.36
CA TRP A 157 -26.39 2.64 -21.99
C TRP A 157 -27.65 2.77 -21.14
N LYS A 158 -27.88 1.82 -20.24
CA LYS A 158 -28.97 1.89 -19.27
C LYS A 158 -28.46 1.54 -17.87
N VAL A 159 -29.13 2.07 -16.86
CA VAL A 159 -28.85 1.76 -15.46
C VAL A 159 -29.92 0.80 -14.96
N ILE A 160 -29.52 -0.39 -14.53
CA ILE A 160 -30.41 -1.32 -13.83
C ILE A 160 -30.37 -0.98 -12.35
N GLN A 161 -31.52 -0.60 -11.80
CA GLN A 161 -31.75 -0.45 -10.37
C GLN A 161 -32.30 -1.76 -9.82
N HIS A 162 -31.46 -2.56 -9.17
CA HIS A 162 -31.94 -3.71 -8.43
C HIS A 162 -32.47 -3.25 -7.08
N VAL A 163 -33.77 -3.42 -6.88
CA VAL A 163 -34.47 -3.04 -5.66
C VAL A 163 -34.66 -4.28 -4.81
N ARG A 164 -34.04 -4.30 -3.62
CA ARG A 164 -34.26 -5.32 -2.60
C ARG A 164 -35.10 -4.72 -1.49
N GLU A 165 -36.34 -5.16 -1.41
CA GLU A 165 -37.26 -4.70 -0.36
C GLU A 165 -36.90 -5.33 0.98
N LYS A 166 -36.88 -4.51 2.03
CA LYS A 166 -36.73 -4.93 3.42
C LYS A 166 -38.10 -5.16 4.03
N PHE A 167 -38.28 -6.33 4.64
CA PHE A 167 -39.51 -6.72 5.32
C PHE A 167 -39.27 -6.88 6.82
N CYS A 168 -40.26 -6.52 7.63
CA CYS A 168 -40.31 -6.81 9.06
C CYS A 168 -41.63 -7.51 9.42
N LEU A 169 -41.65 -8.24 10.53
CA LEU A 169 -42.88 -8.75 11.12
C LEU A 169 -43.64 -7.58 11.79
N PRO A 170 -44.98 -7.52 11.65
CA PRO A 170 -45.77 -6.55 12.39
C PRO A 170 -45.64 -6.80 13.91
N PRO A 171 -45.69 -5.73 14.73
CA PRO A 171 -45.59 -5.85 16.18
C PRO A 171 -46.69 -6.74 16.77
N VAL A 172 -46.35 -7.50 17.82
CA VAL A 172 -47.22 -8.53 18.43
C VAL A 172 -48.55 -7.96 18.96
N TRP A 173 -48.62 -6.68 19.30
CA TRP A 173 -49.85 -6.06 19.83
C TRP A 173 -50.96 -5.84 18.77
N THR A 174 -50.62 -5.87 17.48
CA THR A 174 -51.64 -5.88 16.41
C THR A 174 -52.35 -7.24 16.25
N ALA A 175 -51.94 -8.29 16.99
CA ALA A 175 -52.57 -9.61 16.93
C ALA A 175 -53.65 -9.85 18.01
N LEU A 176 -53.92 -8.89 18.91
CA LEU A 176 -54.90 -9.02 20.01
C LEU A 176 -56.19 -8.20 19.84
N LEU A 177 -56.35 -7.49 18.71
CA LEU A 177 -57.59 -6.82 18.33
C LEU A 177 -58.06 -7.37 16.99
N GLY A 178 -58.73 -8.52 17.06
CA GLY A 178 -59.36 -9.23 15.95
C GLY A 178 -60.13 -10.42 16.48
#